data_AF-A0A2S1P7G4-F1
#
_entry.id   AF-A0A2S1P7G4-F1
#
_cell.length_a   1.000
_cell.length_b   1.000
_cell.length_c   1.000
_cell.angle_alpha   90.00
_cell.angle_beta   90.00
_cell.angle_gamma   90.00
#
_symmetry.space_group_name_H-M   'P 1'
#
loop_
_entity.id
_entity.type
_entity.pdbx_description
1 polymer ?
#
loop_
_entity_poly.entity_id
_entity_poly.type
_entity_poly.pdbx_seq_one_letter_code
_entity_poly.pdbx_strand_id
1 'polypeptide(L)'
;LEYDKCERNCKIQKKNRNKCQYCRFRKCLAVGMSHNAIRFGRIPQSEKQRLKAEQDVSGKEQHESKQLDTKSLTRQMHEAYLKHFHMNKAKARVFLTGKTSTPPFVIHDMDTLQHAERKLLTQLLGNVASGDVSTLQEREVEARIFLFCQYASVATVTEVTEFAKAVPGFATLDLNDQVTLLKYGVYEALFALLASCMNKDGLLMAHGGGFITREFLKSLRKPFSDMMEPKFQFAMRFNALELDDSDLALFVAAIICCGDRPGLSNVSQIEGIQESIIHALRLHLLSNHP
;
A
#
# COMPACT_ATOMS: atom_id res chain seq x y z
N LEU A 1 -56.42 22.31 25.72
CA LEU A 1 -55.88 20.96 25.43
C LEU A 1 -54.65 20.80 26.29
N GLU A 2 -54.80 20.21 27.47
CA GLU A 2 -53.65 19.78 28.25
C GLU A 2 -52.96 18.64 27.51
N TYR A 3 -51.65 18.78 27.29
CA TYR A 3 -50.83 17.74 26.72
C TYR A 3 -50.33 16.85 27.86
N ASP A 4 -50.63 15.56 27.82
CA ASP A 4 -50.07 14.59 28.77
C ASP A 4 -48.54 14.64 28.72
N LYS A 5 -47.91 14.67 29.90
CA LYS A 5 -46.46 14.71 30.03
C LYS A 5 -45.86 13.39 29.52
N CYS A 6 -44.93 13.49 28.57
CA CYS A 6 -44.33 12.33 27.93
C CYS A 6 -43.25 11.69 28.82
N GLU A 7 -43.43 10.42 29.21
CA GLU A 7 -42.44 9.61 29.94
C GLU A 7 -41.39 8.93 29.03
N ARG A 8 -41.14 9.51 27.84
CA ARG A 8 -40.18 9.00 26.83
C ARG A 8 -40.45 7.59 26.28
N ASN A 9 -41.58 6.97 26.61
CA ASN A 9 -41.91 5.60 26.19
C ASN A 9 -43.29 5.46 25.52
N CYS A 10 -43.80 6.52 24.88
CA CYS A 10 -45.12 6.49 24.24
C CYS A 10 -45.20 5.46 23.11
N LYS A 11 -46.24 4.62 23.12
CA LYS A 11 -46.49 3.63 22.05
C LYS A 11 -47.03 4.34 20.78
N ILE A 12 -46.18 4.46 19.77
CA ILE A 12 -46.49 5.14 18.50
C ILE A 12 -47.24 4.22 17.52
N GLN A 13 -48.48 4.57 17.21
CA GLN A 13 -49.43 3.93 16.28
C GLN A 13 -49.97 4.95 15.26
N LYS A 14 -50.58 4.50 14.16
CA LYS A 14 -51.06 5.37 13.06
C LYS A 14 -51.99 6.49 13.55
N LYS A 15 -52.88 6.18 14.50
CA LYS A 15 -53.87 7.11 15.09
C LYS A 15 -53.29 8.14 16.08
N ASN A 16 -52.15 7.84 16.71
CA ASN A 16 -51.57 8.69 17.76
C ASN A 16 -50.14 9.18 17.45
N ARG A 17 -49.63 8.94 16.23
CA ARG A 17 -48.26 9.29 15.84
C ARG A 17 -47.89 10.75 15.98
N ASN A 18 -48.88 11.66 16.00
CA ASN A 18 -48.67 13.10 16.17
C ASN A 18 -48.78 13.56 17.63
N LYS A 19 -49.10 12.68 18.59
CA LYS A 19 -49.26 13.06 20.01
C LYS A 19 -47.94 13.36 20.72
N CYS A 20 -46.85 12.71 20.32
CA CYS A 20 -45.53 12.92 20.90
C CYS A 20 -44.47 12.97 19.80
N GLN A 21 -43.87 14.15 19.61
CA GLN A 21 -42.83 14.36 18.60
C GLN A 21 -41.56 13.57 18.93
N TYR A 22 -41.13 13.55 20.20
CA TYR A 22 -39.93 12.85 20.66
C TYR A 22 -40.01 11.33 20.43
N CYS A 23 -41.03 10.65 20.94
CA CYS A 23 -41.17 9.20 20.79
C CYS A 23 -41.41 8.79 19.32
N ARG A 24 -42.06 9.64 18.53
CA ARG A 24 -42.16 9.44 17.08
C ARG A 24 -40.79 9.49 16.41
N PHE A 25 -39.99 10.50 16.73
CA PHE A 25 -38.65 10.66 16.16
C PHE A 25 -37.72 9.50 16.55
N ARG A 26 -37.69 9.09 17.82
CA ARG A 26 -36.92 7.91 18.24
C ARG A 26 -37.35 6.64 17.51
N LYS A 27 -38.65 6.43 17.30
CA LYS A 27 -39.14 5.28 16.53
C LYS A 27 -38.69 5.35 15.06
N CYS A 28 -38.71 6.53 14.43
CA CYS A 28 -38.19 6.72 13.07
C CYS A 28 -36.71 6.34 12.96
N LEU A 29 -35.88 6.79 13.90
CA LEU A 29 -34.47 6.40 13.95
C LEU A 29 -34.31 4.89 14.18
N ALA A 30 -35.09 4.30 15.09
CA ALA A 30 -35.03 2.87 15.38
C ALA A 30 -35.41 1.98 14.19
N VAL A 31 -36.25 2.46 13.26
CA VAL A 31 -36.58 1.75 12.02
C VAL A 31 -35.65 2.10 10.85
N GLY A 32 -34.52 2.75 11.11
CA GLY A 32 -33.47 3.01 10.12
C GLY A 32 -33.68 4.25 9.25
N MET A 33 -34.56 5.19 9.63
CA MET A 33 -34.68 6.46 8.89
C MET A 33 -33.45 7.34 9.14
N SER A 34 -32.92 7.93 8.06
CA SER A 34 -31.75 8.80 8.14
C SER A 34 -32.02 10.04 8.98
N HIS A 35 -31.19 10.24 10.01
CA HIS A 35 -31.14 11.46 10.83
C HIS A 35 -30.88 12.71 9.97
N ASN A 36 -30.17 12.56 8.85
CA ASN A 36 -29.74 13.67 8.00
C ASN A 36 -30.82 14.09 6.98
N ALA A 37 -31.95 13.37 6.90
CA ALA A 37 -33.04 13.63 5.95
C ALA A 37 -34.25 14.35 6.58
N ILE A 38 -34.07 15.03 7.72
CA ILE A 38 -35.16 15.74 8.42
C ILE A 38 -35.62 16.92 7.56
N ARG A 39 -36.86 16.86 7.07
CA ARG A 39 -37.51 18.03 6.45
C ARG A 39 -37.89 19.02 7.53
N PHE A 40 -37.24 20.18 7.53
CA PHE A 40 -37.63 21.33 8.35
C PHE A 40 -39.06 21.77 7.96
N GLY A 41 -40.04 21.49 8.82
CA GLY A 41 -41.45 21.85 8.62
C GLY A 41 -41.73 23.34 8.82
N ARG A 42 -42.89 23.69 9.40
CA ARG A 42 -43.21 25.07 9.82
C ARG A 42 -42.44 25.43 11.09
N ILE A 43 -41.17 25.80 10.94
CA ILE A 43 -40.35 26.38 12.02
C ILE A 43 -40.01 27.84 11.68
N PRO A 44 -39.87 28.72 12.68
CA PRO A 44 -39.46 30.12 12.47
C PRO A 44 -38.15 30.22 11.69
N GLN A 45 -38.01 31.23 10.81
CA GLN A 45 -36.82 31.36 9.96
C GLN A 45 -35.51 31.44 10.75
N SER A 46 -35.51 32.11 11.90
CA SER A 46 -34.36 32.23 12.80
C SER A 46 -33.87 30.87 13.32
N GLU A 47 -34.80 29.98 13.66
CA GLU A 47 -34.50 28.65 14.19
C GLU A 47 -34.05 27.70 13.07
N LYS A 48 -34.63 27.84 11.86
CA LYS A 48 -34.16 27.15 10.66
C LYS A 48 -32.72 27.55 10.28
N GLN A 49 -32.36 28.82 10.45
CA GLN A 49 -31.01 29.31 10.20
C GLN A 49 -30.00 28.78 11.24
N ARG A 50 -30.36 28.77 12.53
CA ARG A 50 -29.52 28.14 13.58
C ARG A 50 -29.26 26.66 13.31
N LEU A 51 -30.30 25.88 13.03
CA LEU A 51 -30.15 24.44 12.78
C LEU A 51 -29.31 24.14 11.54
N LYS A 52 -29.39 24.97 10.49
CA LYS A 52 -28.50 24.88 9.33
C LYS A 52 -27.05 25.23 9.66
N ALA A 53 -26.82 26.29 10.44
CA ALA A 53 -25.48 26.67 10.88
C ALA A 53 -24.85 25.60 11.79
N GLU A 54 -25.62 25.01 12.71
CA GLU A 54 -25.17 23.92 13.58
C GLU A 54 -24.84 22.65 12.75
N GLN A 55 -25.58 22.35 11.68
CA GLN A 55 -25.26 21.25 10.75
C GLN A 55 -24.02 21.52 9.90
N ASP A 56 -23.85 22.75 9.40
CA ASP A 56 -22.66 23.14 8.62
C ASP A 56 -21.38 23.12 9.47
N VAL A 57 -21.47 23.54 10.74
CA VAL A 57 -20.34 23.50 11.68
C VAL A 57 -19.99 22.05 12.04
N SER A 58 -20.99 21.23 12.41
CA SER A 58 -20.76 19.82 12.73
C SER A 58 -20.23 19.01 11.53
N GLY A 59 -20.69 19.33 10.32
CA GLY A 59 -20.18 18.73 9.08
C GLY A 59 -18.73 19.13 8.78
N LYS A 60 -18.36 20.40 9.00
CA LYS A 60 -16.99 20.90 8.84
C LYS A 60 -16.03 20.27 9.86
N GLU A 61 -16.41 20.19 11.13
CA GLU A 61 -15.60 19.56 12.18
C GLU A 61 -15.36 18.06 11.91
N GLN A 62 -16.39 17.34 11.44
CA GLN A 62 -16.25 15.93 11.04
C GLN A 62 -15.37 15.74 9.80
N HIS A 63 -15.46 16.66 8.83
CA HIS A 63 -14.63 16.64 7.63
C HIS A 63 -13.16 16.95 7.96
N GLU A 64 -12.90 17.96 8.79
CA GLU A 64 -11.55 18.32 9.26
C GLU A 64 -10.92 17.19 10.08
N SER A 65 -11.67 16.56 10.99
CA SER A 65 -11.21 15.41 11.77
C SER A 65 -10.81 14.21 10.91
N LYS A 66 -11.66 13.83 9.93
CA LYS A 66 -11.33 12.75 8.98
C LYS A 66 -10.14 13.09 8.07
N GLN A 67 -10.01 14.36 7.68
CA GLN A 67 -8.89 14.81 6.86
C GLN A 67 -7.57 14.81 7.64
N LEU A 68 -7.59 15.17 8.92
CA LEU A 68 -6.43 15.08 9.82
C LEU A 68 -6.00 13.63 10.04
N ASP A 69 -6.96 12.73 10.23
CA ASP A 69 -6.69 11.28 10.38
C ASP A 69 -6.05 10.69 9.12
N THR A 70 -6.57 11.05 7.95
CA THR A 70 -6.04 10.60 6.65
C THR A 70 -4.61 11.07 6.39
N LYS A 71 -4.30 12.34 6.71
CA LYS A 71 -2.93 12.88 6.61
C LYS A 71 -1.98 12.20 7.58
N SER A 72 -2.45 11.89 8.79
CA SER A 72 -1.69 11.15 9.79
C SER A 72 -1.35 9.74 9.28
N LEU A 73 -2.33 9.02 8.73
CA LEU A 73 -2.13 7.71 8.12
C LEU A 73 -1.10 7.77 6.98
N THR A 74 -1.23 8.74 6.08
CA THR A 74 -0.29 8.93 4.95
C THR A 74 1.14 9.12 5.45
N ARG A 75 1.35 9.98 6.45
CA ARG A 75 2.66 10.20 7.05
C ARG A 75 3.21 8.94 7.70
N GLN A 76 2.38 8.25 8.50
CA GLN A 76 2.77 7.01 9.16
C GLN A 76 3.19 5.93 8.15
N MET A 77 2.45 5.81 7.04
CA MET A 77 2.78 4.85 5.96
C MET A 77 4.09 5.22 5.28
N HIS A 78 4.29 6.49 4.96
CA HIS A 78 5.55 6.93 4.36
C HIS A 78 6.75 6.70 5.30
N GLU A 79 6.62 7.02 6.59
CA GLU A 79 7.68 6.78 7.58
C GLU A 79 7.99 5.28 7.73
N ALA A 80 6.96 4.43 7.82
CA ALA A 80 7.13 2.98 7.86
C ALA A 80 7.82 2.46 6.60
N TYR A 81 7.44 2.96 5.42
CA TYR A 81 8.03 2.58 4.15
C TYR A 81 9.54 2.93 4.10
N LEU A 82 9.90 4.16 4.46
CA LEU A 82 11.31 4.60 4.48
C LEU A 82 12.15 3.85 5.51
N LYS A 83 11.54 3.41 6.61
CA LYS A 83 12.19 2.63 7.67
C LYS A 83 12.49 1.19 7.22
N HIS A 84 11.54 0.54 6.53
CA HIS A 84 11.61 -0.89 6.24
C HIS A 84 12.19 -1.21 4.86
N PHE A 85 12.09 -0.30 3.87
CA PHE A 85 12.67 -0.48 2.55
C PHE A 85 13.97 0.31 2.39
N HIS A 86 15.11 -0.39 2.47
CA HIS A 86 16.43 0.24 2.43
C HIS A 86 16.70 0.94 1.09
N MET A 87 16.31 0.30 -0.02
CA MET A 87 16.40 0.85 -1.37
C MET A 87 15.02 1.33 -1.84
N ASN A 88 14.68 2.58 -1.50
CA ASN A 88 13.47 3.24 -1.95
C ASN A 88 13.63 3.89 -3.33
N LYS A 89 12.54 4.40 -3.92
CA LYS A 89 12.53 4.97 -5.28
C LYS A 89 13.40 6.20 -5.36
N ALA A 90 13.34 7.11 -4.39
CA ALA A 90 14.18 8.30 -4.37
C ALA A 90 15.67 7.93 -4.43
N LYS A 91 16.13 6.98 -3.60
CA LYS A 91 17.51 6.47 -3.61
C LYS A 91 17.85 5.81 -4.95
N ALA A 92 17.00 4.93 -5.46
CA ALA A 92 17.23 4.25 -6.73
C ALA A 92 17.38 5.25 -7.89
N ARG A 93 16.58 6.32 -7.91
CA ARG A 93 16.65 7.36 -8.93
C ARG A 93 17.96 8.14 -8.91
N VAL A 94 18.59 8.35 -7.75
CA VAL A 94 19.92 8.98 -7.68
C VAL A 94 20.95 8.17 -8.49
N PHE A 95 20.94 6.84 -8.38
CA PHE A 95 21.79 5.97 -9.18
C PHE A 95 21.40 5.98 -10.66
N LEU A 96 20.11 5.75 -10.95
CA LEU A 96 19.61 5.58 -12.32
C LEU A 96 19.67 6.86 -13.18
N THR A 97 19.75 8.03 -12.56
CA THR A 97 19.90 9.34 -13.25
C THR A 97 21.34 9.85 -13.26
N GLY A 98 22.30 9.07 -12.77
CA GLY A 98 23.72 9.45 -12.76
C GLY A 98 24.07 10.56 -11.77
N LYS A 99 23.23 10.82 -10.77
CA LYS A 99 23.45 11.86 -9.74
C LYS A 99 24.25 11.34 -8.52
N THR A 100 24.60 10.06 -8.50
CA THR A 100 25.45 9.46 -7.46
C THR A 100 26.93 9.79 -7.66
N SER A 101 27.68 9.94 -6.57
CA SER A 101 29.14 10.04 -6.61
C SER A 101 29.83 8.68 -6.85
N THR A 102 29.15 7.58 -6.54
CA THR A 102 29.62 6.21 -6.71
C THR A 102 28.70 5.48 -7.69
N PRO A 103 29.03 5.45 -8.99
CA PRO A 103 28.21 4.77 -9.98
C PRO A 103 28.19 3.24 -9.76
N PRO A 104 27.06 2.57 -10.07
CA PRO A 104 26.96 1.12 -9.96
C PRO A 104 27.89 0.43 -10.96
N PHE A 105 28.39 -0.75 -10.61
CA PHE A 105 29.13 -1.59 -11.56
C PHE A 105 28.17 -2.14 -12.63
N VAL A 106 28.44 -1.87 -13.90
CA VAL A 106 27.54 -2.25 -15.01
C VAL A 106 27.83 -3.69 -15.46
N ILE A 107 26.78 -4.50 -15.55
CA ILE A 107 26.80 -5.88 -16.04
C ILE A 107 26.08 -5.91 -17.38
N HIS A 108 26.82 -6.13 -18.46
CA HIS A 108 26.30 -6.12 -19.84
C HIS A 108 26.75 -7.31 -20.69
N ASP A 109 27.60 -8.17 -20.15
CA ASP A 109 28.07 -9.39 -20.79
C ASP A 109 28.55 -10.40 -19.72
N MET A 110 29.06 -11.53 -20.19
CA MET A 110 29.54 -12.61 -19.34
C MET A 110 30.79 -12.22 -18.54
N ASP A 111 31.68 -11.42 -19.13
CA ASP A 111 32.92 -11.00 -18.47
C ASP A 111 32.62 -10.07 -17.31
N THR A 112 31.82 -9.03 -17.54
CA THR A 112 31.37 -8.11 -16.50
C THR A 112 30.56 -8.83 -15.42
N LEU A 113 29.72 -9.81 -15.78
CA LEU A 113 29.02 -10.63 -14.80
C LEU A 113 29.99 -11.41 -13.91
N GLN A 114 31.01 -12.07 -14.46
CA GLN A 114 32.01 -12.81 -13.65
C GLN A 114 32.81 -11.88 -12.71
N HIS A 115 33.07 -10.64 -13.12
CA HIS A 115 33.70 -9.64 -12.25
C HIS A 115 32.74 -9.19 -11.13
N ALA A 116 31.48 -8.95 -11.49
CA ALA A 116 30.44 -8.60 -10.52
C ALA A 116 30.22 -9.73 -9.52
N GLU A 117 30.14 -10.99 -9.97
CA GLU A 117 30.01 -12.17 -9.11
C GLU A 117 31.15 -12.23 -8.10
N ARG A 118 32.41 -12.12 -8.53
CA ARG A 118 33.56 -12.10 -7.59
C ARG A 118 33.45 -11.00 -6.54
N LYS A 119 32.91 -9.83 -6.89
CA LYS A 119 32.75 -8.69 -5.98
C LYS A 119 31.50 -8.81 -5.08
N LEU A 120 30.39 -9.26 -5.64
CA LEU A 120 29.10 -9.42 -4.96
C LEU A 120 29.07 -10.67 -4.08
N LEU A 121 29.67 -11.80 -4.49
CA LEU A 121 29.77 -13.00 -3.63
C LEU A 121 30.49 -12.66 -2.32
N THR A 122 31.56 -11.85 -2.35
CA THR A 122 32.23 -11.39 -1.13
C THR A 122 31.34 -10.52 -0.23
N GLN A 123 30.38 -9.78 -0.81
CA GLN A 123 29.49 -8.87 -0.08
C GLN A 123 28.16 -9.50 0.37
N LEU A 124 27.57 -10.38 -0.45
CA LEU A 124 26.29 -11.06 -0.20
C LEU A 124 26.46 -12.38 0.55
N LEU A 125 27.59 -13.08 0.39
CA LEU A 125 27.80 -14.44 0.91
C LEU A 125 28.85 -14.51 2.01
N GLY A 126 29.14 -13.41 2.71
CA GLY A 126 30.06 -13.39 3.85
C GLY A 126 29.73 -14.38 4.99
N ASN A 127 28.55 -15.03 4.94
CA ASN A 127 28.10 -16.07 5.88
C ASN A 127 27.94 -17.47 5.25
N VAL A 128 28.31 -17.67 3.98
CA VAL A 128 28.21 -18.98 3.31
C VAL A 128 29.57 -19.65 3.30
N ALA A 129 29.62 -20.92 3.73
CA ALA A 129 30.86 -21.68 3.81
C ALA A 129 31.56 -21.73 2.45
N SER A 130 32.89 -21.67 2.45
CA SER A 130 33.73 -21.64 1.24
C SER A 130 33.45 -22.80 0.25
N GLY A 131 32.90 -23.92 0.71
CA GLY A 131 32.51 -25.06 -0.12
C GLY A 131 31.28 -24.83 -1.01
N ASP A 132 30.34 -23.97 -0.61
CA ASP A 132 29.15 -23.65 -1.42
C ASP A 132 29.49 -22.63 -2.53
N VAL A 133 30.53 -21.82 -2.36
CA VAL A 133 30.99 -20.87 -3.38
C VAL A 133 31.56 -21.60 -4.61
N SER A 134 32.29 -22.69 -4.39
CA SER A 134 32.81 -23.56 -5.46
C SER A 134 31.70 -24.25 -6.26
N THR A 135 30.68 -24.80 -5.59
CA THR A 135 29.55 -25.49 -6.26
C THR A 135 28.65 -24.50 -7.01
N LEU A 136 28.61 -23.23 -6.60
CA LEU A 136 27.91 -22.17 -7.32
C LEU A 136 28.60 -21.82 -8.64
N GLN A 137 29.93 -21.77 -8.68
CA GLN A 137 30.68 -21.47 -9.90
C GLN A 137 30.55 -22.56 -10.98
N GLU A 138 30.29 -23.81 -10.57
CA GLU A 138 30.04 -24.94 -11.49
C GLU A 138 28.68 -24.87 -12.19
N ARG A 139 27.73 -24.08 -11.68
CA ARG A 139 26.39 -23.94 -12.27
C ARG A 139 26.41 -23.09 -13.54
N GLU A 140 25.49 -23.39 -14.46
CA GLU A 140 25.20 -22.50 -15.60
C GLU A 140 24.90 -21.08 -15.12
N VAL A 141 25.30 -20.09 -15.91
CA VAL A 141 25.24 -18.67 -15.55
C VAL A 141 23.81 -18.23 -15.25
N GLU A 142 22.86 -18.69 -16.03
CA GLU A 142 21.45 -18.43 -15.83
C GLU A 142 20.95 -18.95 -14.48
N ALA A 143 21.42 -20.13 -14.06
CA ALA A 143 21.07 -20.69 -12.77
C ALA A 143 21.65 -19.85 -11.61
N ARG A 144 22.82 -19.23 -11.80
CA ARG A 144 23.40 -18.30 -10.82
C ARG A 144 22.63 -17.00 -10.75
N ILE A 145 22.32 -16.37 -11.88
CA ILE A 145 21.49 -15.16 -11.94
C ILE A 145 20.14 -15.41 -11.26
N PHE A 146 19.50 -16.55 -11.57
CA PHE A 146 18.24 -16.94 -10.95
C PHE A 146 18.35 -17.07 -9.43
N LEU A 147 19.42 -17.69 -8.94
CA LEU A 147 19.67 -17.82 -7.52
C LEU A 147 19.88 -16.46 -6.83
N PHE A 148 20.62 -15.54 -7.45
CA PHE A 148 20.76 -14.18 -6.94
C PHE A 148 19.41 -13.45 -6.88
N CYS A 149 18.57 -13.58 -7.90
CA CYS A 149 17.20 -13.06 -7.89
C CYS A 149 16.37 -13.66 -6.75
N GLN A 150 16.54 -14.95 -6.47
CA GLN A 150 15.84 -15.62 -5.37
C GLN A 150 16.29 -15.08 -3.99
N TYR A 151 17.60 -14.94 -3.75
CA TYR A 151 18.11 -14.34 -2.51
C TYR A 151 17.62 -12.90 -2.32
N ALA A 152 17.68 -12.08 -3.36
CA ALA A 152 17.15 -10.72 -3.33
C ALA A 152 15.65 -10.70 -3.03
N SER A 153 14.89 -11.63 -3.65
CA SER A 153 13.45 -11.74 -3.40
C SER A 153 13.14 -12.13 -1.96
N VAL A 154 13.90 -13.04 -1.35
CA VAL A 154 13.72 -13.42 0.08
C VAL A 154 13.99 -12.23 1.00
N ALA A 155 15.03 -11.44 0.72
CA ALA A 155 15.30 -10.21 1.47
C ALA A 155 14.13 -9.23 1.35
N THR A 156 13.62 -8.98 0.14
CA THR A 156 12.46 -8.09 -0.07
C THR A 156 11.18 -8.63 0.56
N VAL A 157 10.93 -9.95 0.55
CA VAL A 157 9.79 -10.57 1.25
C VAL A 157 9.85 -10.26 2.75
N THR A 158 11.05 -10.25 3.32
CA THR A 158 11.26 -9.91 4.73
C THR A 158 10.95 -8.43 4.98
N GLU A 159 11.45 -7.52 4.13
CA GLU A 159 11.13 -6.08 4.21
C GLU A 159 9.62 -5.81 4.07
N VAL A 160 8.94 -6.47 3.12
CA VAL A 160 7.49 -6.36 2.92
C VAL A 160 6.73 -6.87 4.14
N THR A 161 7.19 -7.96 4.76
CA THR A 161 6.57 -8.52 5.97
C THR A 161 6.69 -7.56 7.15
N GLU A 162 7.86 -6.96 7.35
CA GLU A 162 8.08 -5.96 8.40
C GLU A 162 7.27 -4.67 8.14
N PHE A 163 7.20 -4.22 6.89
CA PHE A 163 6.33 -3.11 6.51
C PHE A 163 4.85 -3.41 6.76
N ALA A 164 4.37 -4.62 6.42
CA ALA A 164 2.98 -5.03 6.66
C ALA A 164 2.60 -4.95 8.13
N LYS A 165 3.48 -5.38 9.04
CA LYS A 165 3.25 -5.28 10.50
C LYS A 165 3.13 -3.83 10.99
N ALA A 166 3.71 -2.87 10.27
CA ALA A 166 3.63 -1.45 10.59
C ALA A 166 2.34 -0.79 10.06
N VAL A 167 1.55 -1.48 9.22
CA VAL A 167 0.26 -0.98 8.72
C VAL A 167 -0.79 -0.98 9.86
N PRO A 168 -1.44 0.16 10.17
CA PRO A 168 -2.47 0.25 11.19
C PRO A 168 -3.56 -0.81 11.02
N GLY A 169 -3.82 -1.55 12.09
CA GLY A 169 -4.82 -2.63 12.12
C GLY A 169 -4.29 -3.98 11.63
N PHE A 170 -3.22 -4.05 10.85
CA PHE A 170 -2.75 -5.33 10.29
C PHE A 170 -2.32 -6.33 11.37
N ALA A 171 -1.51 -5.89 12.34
CA ALA A 171 -1.05 -6.75 13.43
C ALA A 171 -2.18 -7.24 14.36
N THR A 172 -3.38 -6.67 14.26
CA THR A 172 -4.57 -7.08 15.03
C THR A 172 -5.44 -8.12 14.34
N LEU A 173 -5.13 -8.44 13.06
CA LEU A 173 -5.80 -9.50 12.31
C LEU A 173 -5.43 -10.88 12.85
N ASP A 174 -6.25 -11.88 12.54
CA ASP A 174 -5.91 -13.28 12.81
C ASP A 174 -4.55 -13.64 12.16
N LEU A 175 -3.75 -14.45 12.86
CA LEU A 175 -2.41 -14.80 12.37
C LEU A 175 -2.47 -15.55 11.02
N ASN A 176 -3.48 -16.39 10.79
CA ASN A 176 -3.64 -17.09 9.51
C ASN A 176 -4.03 -16.11 8.40
N ASP A 177 -4.82 -15.09 8.71
CA ASP A 177 -5.16 -14.04 7.75
C ASP A 177 -3.93 -13.20 7.40
N GLN A 178 -3.11 -12.81 8.38
CA GLN A 178 -1.83 -12.11 8.14
C GLN A 178 -0.92 -12.92 7.21
N VAL A 179 -0.77 -14.23 7.47
CA VAL A 179 0.02 -15.13 6.63
C VAL A 179 -0.58 -15.26 5.23
N THR A 180 -1.91 -15.37 5.12
CA THR A 180 -2.62 -15.48 3.84
C THR A 180 -2.46 -14.23 2.99
N LEU A 181 -2.62 -13.05 3.58
CA LEU A 181 -2.42 -11.75 2.92
C LEU A 181 -1.01 -11.63 2.35
N LEU A 182 0.01 -11.94 3.15
CA LEU A 182 1.41 -11.92 2.70
C LEU A 182 1.70 -12.97 1.63
N LYS A 183 1.21 -14.20 1.80
CA LYS A 183 1.39 -15.31 0.85
C LYS A 183 0.91 -14.94 -0.56
N TYR A 184 -0.23 -14.27 -0.68
CA TYR A 184 -0.80 -13.91 -1.98
C TYR A 184 -0.39 -12.50 -2.46
N GLY A 185 -0.13 -11.55 -1.56
CA GLY A 185 0.18 -10.16 -1.93
C GLY A 185 1.66 -9.84 -2.12
N VAL A 186 2.59 -10.67 -1.62
CA VAL A 186 4.01 -10.30 -1.59
C VAL A 186 4.64 -10.10 -2.97
N TYR A 187 4.26 -10.91 -3.97
CA TYR A 187 4.83 -10.77 -5.31
C TYR A 187 4.27 -9.57 -6.07
N GLU A 188 3.01 -9.21 -5.84
CA GLU A 188 2.42 -7.98 -6.38
C GLU A 188 3.15 -6.75 -5.82
N ALA A 189 3.38 -6.73 -4.50
CA ALA A 189 4.18 -5.70 -3.84
C ALA A 189 5.62 -5.68 -4.35
N LEU A 190 6.27 -6.84 -4.48
CA LEU A 190 7.64 -6.97 -4.98
C LEU A 190 7.77 -6.39 -6.38
N PHE A 191 6.85 -6.67 -7.31
CA PHE A 191 6.93 -6.11 -8.66
C PHE A 191 6.69 -4.60 -8.71
N ALA A 192 5.81 -4.07 -7.85
CA ALA A 192 5.63 -2.62 -7.70
C ALA A 192 6.91 -1.94 -7.19
N LEU A 193 7.58 -2.53 -6.19
CA LEU A 193 8.85 -2.05 -5.66
C LEU A 193 10.01 -2.20 -6.66
N LEU A 194 10.06 -3.32 -7.39
CA LEU A 194 11.09 -3.61 -8.39
C LEU A 194 11.08 -2.57 -9.51
N ALA A 195 9.90 -2.06 -9.90
CA ALA A 195 9.79 -1.02 -10.91
C ALA A 195 10.58 0.26 -10.54
N SER A 196 10.66 0.60 -9.25
CA SER A 196 11.46 1.74 -8.76
C SER A 196 12.95 1.59 -9.03
N CYS A 197 13.44 0.35 -9.12
CA CYS A 197 14.84 0.00 -9.41
C CYS A 197 15.12 -0.19 -10.90
N MET A 198 14.14 0.01 -11.78
CA MET A 198 14.27 -0.19 -13.23
C MET A 198 14.21 1.12 -14.01
N ASN A 199 14.96 1.18 -15.11
CA ASN A 199 14.77 2.12 -16.21
C ASN A 199 14.64 1.35 -17.54
N LYS A 200 14.57 2.05 -18.67
CA LYS A 200 14.42 1.41 -19.99
C LYS A 200 15.59 0.49 -20.37
N ASP A 201 16.77 0.77 -19.80
CA ASP A 201 18.06 0.19 -20.16
C ASP A 201 18.49 -0.94 -19.22
N GLY A 202 17.90 -1.07 -18.03
CA GLY A 202 18.29 -2.11 -17.07
C GLY A 202 17.74 -1.96 -15.66
N LEU A 203 18.27 -2.80 -14.76
CA LEU A 203 17.84 -2.99 -13.39
C LEU A 203 19.01 -2.69 -12.43
N LEU A 204 18.76 -1.85 -11.44
CA LEU A 204 19.66 -1.62 -10.30
C LEU A 204 19.59 -2.80 -9.33
N MET A 205 20.74 -3.26 -8.86
CA MET A 205 20.89 -4.42 -7.98
C MET A 205 21.79 -4.10 -6.77
N ALA A 206 21.75 -4.99 -5.77
CA ALA A 206 22.65 -4.98 -4.59
C ALA A 206 22.79 -3.60 -3.94
N HIS A 207 21.65 -2.98 -3.60
CA HIS A 207 21.59 -1.66 -2.97
C HIS A 207 22.38 -0.56 -3.71
N GLY A 208 22.40 -0.61 -5.04
CA GLY A 208 23.08 0.38 -5.88
C GLY A 208 24.53 0.00 -6.21
N GLY A 209 25.01 -1.16 -5.78
CA GLY A 209 26.34 -1.66 -6.10
C GLY A 209 26.50 -2.17 -7.54
N GLY A 210 25.39 -2.55 -8.19
CA GLY A 210 25.40 -3.09 -9.55
C GLY A 210 24.22 -2.63 -10.40
N PHE A 211 24.40 -2.63 -11.71
CA PHE A 211 23.34 -2.35 -12.69
C PHE A 211 23.44 -3.36 -13.82
N ILE A 212 22.44 -4.22 -13.96
CA ILE A 212 22.38 -5.20 -15.04
C ILE A 212 21.56 -4.67 -16.21
N THR A 213 22.13 -4.70 -17.40
CA THR A 213 21.45 -4.19 -18.59
C THR A 213 20.32 -5.11 -19.02
N ARG A 214 19.24 -4.52 -19.53
CA ARG A 214 18.09 -5.23 -20.06
C ARG A 214 18.46 -6.08 -21.28
N GLU A 215 19.32 -5.56 -22.15
CA GLU A 215 19.77 -6.30 -23.33
C GLU A 215 20.59 -7.54 -22.96
N PHE A 216 21.45 -7.46 -21.94
CA PHE A 216 22.14 -8.65 -21.42
C PHE A 216 21.17 -9.68 -20.83
N LEU A 217 20.18 -9.24 -20.05
CA LEU A 217 19.13 -10.14 -19.53
C LEU A 217 18.36 -10.82 -20.67
N LYS A 218 18.11 -10.11 -21.79
CA LYS A 218 17.45 -10.67 -22.98
C LYS A 218 18.34 -11.61 -23.78
N SER A 219 19.67 -11.49 -23.68
CA SER A 219 20.60 -12.40 -24.37
C SER A 219 20.80 -13.75 -23.67
N LEU A 220 20.30 -13.92 -22.44
CA LEU A 220 20.38 -15.18 -21.70
C LEU A 220 19.61 -16.31 -22.41
N ARG A 221 19.98 -17.57 -22.14
CA ARG A 221 19.25 -18.71 -22.69
C ARG A 221 17.79 -18.75 -22.19
N LYS A 222 16.87 -19.23 -23.04
CA LYS A 222 15.50 -19.53 -22.59
C LYS A 222 15.47 -20.59 -21.48
N PRO A 223 14.57 -20.45 -20.48
CA PRO A 223 13.48 -19.47 -20.39
C PRO A 223 13.86 -18.13 -19.73
N PHE A 224 15.14 -17.92 -19.38
CA PHE A 224 15.57 -16.78 -18.55
C PHE A 224 15.46 -15.43 -19.25
N SER A 225 15.71 -15.38 -20.57
CA SER A 225 15.47 -14.19 -21.41
C SER A 225 14.04 -13.65 -21.30
N ASP A 226 13.08 -14.57 -21.23
CA ASP A 226 11.65 -14.25 -21.30
C ASP A 226 11.08 -13.91 -19.92
N MET A 227 11.80 -14.25 -18.85
CA MET A 227 11.34 -14.10 -17.47
C MET A 227 11.30 -12.62 -17.02
N MET A 228 12.31 -11.82 -17.37
CA MET A 228 12.45 -10.43 -16.91
C MET A 228 11.75 -9.41 -17.80
N GLU A 229 11.60 -9.69 -19.08
CA GLU A 229 11.05 -8.74 -20.06
C GLU A 229 9.64 -8.23 -19.71
N PRO A 230 8.68 -9.05 -19.24
CA PRO A 230 7.37 -8.56 -18.79
C PRO A 230 7.48 -7.58 -17.61
N LYS A 231 8.48 -7.73 -16.74
CA LYS A 231 8.69 -6.86 -15.57
C LYS A 231 9.23 -5.51 -16.01
N PHE A 232 10.11 -5.48 -17.01
CA PHE A 232 10.52 -4.23 -17.65
C PHE A 232 9.33 -3.52 -18.31
N GLN A 233 8.49 -4.24 -19.05
CA GLN A 233 7.30 -3.64 -19.68
C GLN A 233 6.33 -3.05 -18.66
N PHE A 234 6.07 -3.78 -17.57
CA PHE A 234 5.30 -3.26 -16.43
C PHE A 234 5.97 -2.03 -15.83
N ALA A 235 7.26 -2.11 -15.49
CA ALA A 235 8.00 -1.04 -14.85
C ALA A 235 8.01 0.24 -15.68
N MET A 236 8.09 0.16 -17.01
CA MET A 236 8.08 1.36 -17.86
C MET A 236 6.72 2.07 -17.81
N ARG A 237 5.63 1.30 -17.84
CA ARG A 237 4.27 1.86 -17.73
C ARG A 237 4.01 2.40 -16.33
N PHE A 238 4.41 1.65 -15.31
CA PHE A 238 4.20 2.02 -13.91
C PHE A 238 5.05 3.24 -13.51
N ASN A 239 6.29 3.33 -13.98
CA ASN A 239 7.15 4.49 -13.74
C ASN A 239 6.69 5.75 -14.46
N ALA A 240 5.96 5.63 -15.57
CA ALA A 240 5.35 6.76 -16.28
C ALA A 240 4.22 7.42 -15.48
N LEU A 241 3.73 6.79 -14.40
CA LEU A 241 2.81 7.41 -13.45
C LEU A 241 3.52 8.39 -12.50
N GLU A 242 4.85 8.45 -12.53
CA GLU A 242 5.67 9.40 -11.76
C GLU A 242 5.44 9.41 -10.24
N LEU A 243 4.90 8.31 -9.70
CA LEU A 243 4.67 8.13 -8.26
C LEU A 243 5.94 8.30 -7.44
N ASP A 244 5.86 8.91 -6.27
CA ASP A 244 6.96 9.02 -5.30
C ASP A 244 6.89 7.92 -4.22
N ASP A 245 7.83 7.95 -3.26
CA ASP A 245 7.86 6.95 -2.17
C ASP A 245 6.65 7.02 -1.24
N SER A 246 6.02 8.19 -1.09
CA SER A 246 4.83 8.36 -0.26
C SER A 246 3.58 7.77 -0.92
N ASP A 247 3.46 7.90 -2.24
CA ASP A 247 2.42 7.25 -3.04
C ASP A 247 2.58 5.71 -2.98
N LEU A 248 3.81 5.23 -3.17
CA LEU A 248 4.14 3.81 -3.16
C LEU A 248 3.88 3.17 -1.80
N ALA A 249 4.13 3.89 -0.70
CA ALA A 249 3.83 3.39 0.64
C ALA A 249 2.35 3.01 0.80
N LEU A 250 1.44 3.90 0.38
CA LEU A 250 0.00 3.66 0.42
C LEU A 250 -0.43 2.58 -0.59
N PHE A 251 0.14 2.60 -1.80
CA PHE A 251 -0.18 1.62 -2.84
C PHE A 251 0.21 0.19 -2.43
N VAL A 252 1.42 -0.01 -1.90
CA VAL A 252 1.89 -1.32 -1.42
C VAL A 252 1.07 -1.78 -0.22
N ALA A 253 0.72 -0.89 0.72
CA ALA A 253 -0.15 -1.24 1.84
C ALA A 253 -1.54 -1.70 1.38
N ALA A 254 -2.10 -1.06 0.34
CA ALA A 254 -3.38 -1.45 -0.26
C ALA A 254 -3.33 -2.83 -0.95
N ILE A 255 -2.21 -3.19 -1.59
CA ILE A 255 -1.98 -4.52 -2.17
C ILE A 255 -1.95 -5.60 -1.08
N ILE A 256 -1.22 -5.34 0.01
CA ILE A 256 -1.06 -6.28 1.13
C ILE A 256 -2.41 -6.52 1.80
N CYS A 257 -3.18 -5.47 2.07
CA CYS A 257 -4.45 -5.55 2.79
C CYS A 257 -5.65 -5.84 1.86
N CYS A 258 -5.49 -6.68 0.84
CA CYS A 258 -6.57 -6.98 -0.09
C CYS A 258 -7.50 -8.08 0.44
N GLY A 259 -8.81 -7.78 0.54
CA GLY A 259 -9.83 -8.72 1.04
C GLY A 259 -10.16 -9.88 0.09
N ASP A 260 -9.72 -9.83 -1.16
CA ASP A 260 -10.05 -10.84 -2.18
C ASP A 260 -9.16 -12.10 -2.11
N ARG A 261 -8.27 -12.22 -1.11
CA ARG A 261 -7.37 -13.39 -1.02
C ARG A 261 -8.17 -14.64 -0.61
N PRO A 262 -7.91 -15.80 -1.23
CA PRO A 262 -8.64 -17.02 -0.92
C PRO A 262 -8.26 -17.56 0.46
N GLY A 263 -9.26 -17.98 1.23
CA GLY A 263 -9.08 -18.60 2.55
C GLY A 263 -9.02 -17.63 3.73
N LEU A 264 -9.33 -16.35 3.52
CA LEU A 264 -9.43 -15.37 4.59
C LEU A 264 -10.64 -15.64 5.50
N SER A 265 -10.43 -15.49 6.81
CA SER A 265 -11.44 -15.76 7.83
C SER A 265 -12.32 -14.53 8.11
N ASN A 266 -11.73 -13.34 8.22
CA ASN A 266 -12.45 -12.10 8.52
C ASN A 266 -12.24 -11.02 7.46
N VAL A 267 -12.81 -11.25 6.27
CA VAL A 267 -12.70 -10.35 5.11
C VAL A 267 -13.14 -8.92 5.43
N SER A 268 -14.24 -8.74 6.18
CA SER A 268 -14.78 -7.41 6.48
C SER A 268 -13.81 -6.52 7.27
N GLN A 269 -13.05 -7.09 8.21
CA GLN A 269 -12.04 -6.34 8.96
C GLN A 269 -10.89 -5.90 8.04
N ILE A 270 -10.47 -6.76 7.12
CA ILE A 270 -9.39 -6.51 6.16
C ILE A 270 -9.82 -5.42 5.17
N GLU A 271 -11.03 -5.53 4.61
CA GLU A 271 -11.61 -4.52 3.73
C GLU A 271 -11.72 -3.16 4.43
N GLY A 272 -12.10 -3.12 5.70
CA GLY A 272 -12.12 -1.87 6.47
C GLY A 272 -10.75 -1.20 6.59
N ILE A 273 -9.68 -1.99 6.75
CA ILE A 273 -8.30 -1.47 6.73
C ILE A 273 -7.96 -0.98 5.31
N GLN A 274 -8.25 -1.77 4.28
CA GLN A 274 -7.96 -1.45 2.89
C GLN A 274 -8.66 -0.18 2.42
N GLU A 275 -9.94 -0.01 2.75
CA GLU A 275 -10.76 1.15 2.37
C GLU A 275 -10.18 2.44 2.96
N SER A 276 -9.71 2.40 4.21
CA SER A 276 -9.02 3.54 4.83
C SER A 276 -7.74 3.91 4.08
N ILE A 277 -6.93 2.91 3.71
CA ILE A 277 -5.70 3.11 2.94
C ILE A 277 -6.00 3.63 1.53
N ILE A 278 -6.99 3.07 0.83
CA ILE A 278 -7.39 3.50 -0.52
C ILE A 278 -7.95 4.92 -0.48
N HIS A 279 -8.72 5.27 0.55
CA HIS A 279 -9.19 6.63 0.75
C HIS A 279 -8.03 7.61 0.94
N ALA A 280 -7.05 7.24 1.76
CA ALA A 280 -5.82 8.02 1.94
C ALA A 280 -5.03 8.17 0.65
N LEU A 281 -4.81 7.07 -0.08
CA LEU A 281 -4.13 7.07 -1.38
C LEU A 281 -4.81 8.02 -2.36
N ARG A 282 -6.14 7.96 -2.46
CA ARG A 282 -6.89 8.83 -3.38
C ARG A 282 -6.70 10.31 -3.04
N LEU A 283 -6.83 10.68 -1.77
CA LEU A 283 -6.67 12.07 -1.34
C LEU A 283 -5.22 12.55 -1.48
N HIS A 284 -4.26 11.68 -1.17
CA HIS A 284 -2.83 11.98 -1.31
C HIS A 284 -2.46 12.20 -2.78
N LEU A 285 -2.87 11.31 -3.68
CA LEU A 285 -2.63 11.45 -5.12
C LEU A 285 -3.23 12.74 -5.70
N LEU A 286 -4.48 13.07 -5.34
CA LEU A 286 -5.13 14.32 -5.78
C LEU A 286 -4.40 15.59 -5.29
N SER A 287 -3.70 15.50 -4.16
CA SER A 287 -2.95 16.62 -3.60
C SER A 287 -1.52 16.70 -4.13
N ASN A 288 -0.88 15.56 -4.38
CA ASN A 288 0.53 15.45 -4.76
C ASN A 288 0.73 15.50 -6.28
N HIS A 289 -0.30 15.12 -7.04
CA HIS A 289 -0.31 15.07 -8.51
C HIS A 289 -1.59 15.76 -9.05
N PRO A 290 -1.67 17.10 -8.99
CA PRO A 290 -2.87 17.87 -9.37
C PRO A 290 -3.17 17.89 -10.88
#